data_AF-A0A7L2RY76-F1
#
_entry.id   AF-A0A7L2RY76-F1
#
_cell.length_a   1.000
_cell.length_b   1.000
_cell.length_c   1.000
_cell.angle_alpha   90.00
_cell.angle_beta   90.00
_cell.angle_gamma   90.00
#
_symmetry.space_group_name_H-M   'P 1'
#
loop_
_entity.id
_entity.type
_entity.pdbx_description
1 polymer ?
#
loop_
_entity_poly.entity_id
_entity_poly.type
_entity_poly.pdbx_seq_one_letter_code
_entity_poly.pdbx_strand_id
1 'polypeptide(L)'
;DFAEAFACPALAAAAHRFVLRHVSELGAQLERLPLPRLVSYLRDDGLCVPKEEAAFQLALRWVRADPATRAPLLPQLLAHVRLPFVRRFYLLAHVESEPLVARCPPCLSLLREARDFQAARLDRHDWGPCARMRPRPSTGLAEILVLVGGCDRDCDELVTVDCYNPRTGHWRYLAEFPEHLGGGYSVAALGNDIYVTGGSDGSRLYDCVWRYNSSVNEWTEVSPMLKAREYHSSTVLDGLLYVVASDSTERYDHTLDSWEALQPMLYPMDNCSTTSCRGKLFAIGSLAGKESMVMQCYDPDSDLWSLVNCGHLPPWSFAPKTVTLNGLMYFIR
;
A
#
# COMPACT_ATOMS: atom_id res chain seq x y z
N ASP A 1 25.40 18.40 19.88
CA ASP A 1 26.30 18.31 21.05
C ASP A 1 26.24 19.55 21.92
N PHE A 2 26.66 20.74 21.45
CA PHE A 2 26.55 21.99 22.25
C PHE A 2 25.13 22.24 22.79
N ALA A 3 24.12 22.29 21.92
CA ALA A 3 22.74 22.57 22.35
C ALA A 3 22.17 21.56 23.35
N GLU A 4 22.59 20.29 23.30
CA GLU A 4 22.15 19.24 24.23
C GLU A 4 22.89 19.35 25.56
N ALA A 5 24.20 19.63 25.53
CA ALA A 5 25.01 19.84 26.72
C ALA A 5 24.50 21.02 27.57
N PHE A 6 23.92 22.04 26.94
CA PHE A 6 23.33 23.21 27.60
C PHE A 6 21.79 23.16 27.69
N ALA A 7 21.18 21.98 27.51
CA ALA A 7 19.73 21.75 27.63
C ALA A 7 18.87 22.78 26.87
N CYS A 8 19.28 23.10 25.64
CA CYS A 8 18.59 24.03 24.74
C CYS A 8 17.80 23.23 23.66
N PRO A 9 16.58 22.75 23.96
CA PRO A 9 15.84 21.84 23.08
C PRO A 9 15.46 22.50 21.75
N ALA A 10 15.12 23.79 21.76
CA ALA A 10 14.77 24.52 20.55
C ALA A 10 15.95 24.62 19.57
N LEU A 11 17.16 24.91 20.10
CA LEU A 11 18.38 24.96 19.29
C LEU A 11 18.77 23.57 18.80
N ALA A 12 18.65 22.53 19.64
CA ALA A 12 18.91 21.15 19.24
C ALA A 12 17.97 20.71 18.11
N ALA A 13 16.67 21.02 18.20
CA ALA A 13 15.69 20.74 17.16
C ALA A 13 15.93 21.55 15.88
N ALA A 14 16.35 22.82 15.99
CA ALA A 14 16.72 23.63 14.83
C ALA A 14 17.96 23.08 14.13
N ALA A 15 19.02 22.74 14.88
CA ALA A 15 20.22 22.13 14.35
C ALA A 15 19.95 20.77 13.71
N HIS A 16 19.10 19.93 14.33
CA HIS A 16 18.69 18.65 13.78
C HIS A 16 17.99 18.84 12.43
N ARG A 17 16.97 19.71 12.34
CA ARG A 17 16.27 20.01 11.07
C ARG A 17 17.20 20.59 10.01
N PHE A 18 18.17 21.41 10.41
CA PHE A 18 19.17 21.95 9.49
C PHE A 18 20.01 20.83 8.88
N VAL A 19 20.51 19.91 9.70
CA VAL A 19 21.30 18.76 9.24
C VAL A 19 20.47 17.85 8.33
N LEU A 20 19.21 17.56 8.67
CA LEU A 20 18.35 16.74 7.83
C LEU A 20 18.18 17.30 6.41
N ARG A 21 18.19 18.62 6.25
CA ARG A 21 18.07 19.30 4.95
C ARG A 21 19.37 19.32 4.14
N HIS A 22 20.53 19.28 4.81
CA HIS A 22 21.84 19.44 4.19
C HIS A 22 22.74 18.21 4.42
N VAL A 23 22.15 17.04 4.69
CA VAL A 23 22.91 15.82 5.04
C VAL A 23 23.88 15.40 3.93
N SER A 24 23.51 15.67 2.67
CA SER A 24 24.34 15.42 1.49
C SER A 24 25.61 16.28 1.45
N GLU A 25 25.61 17.43 2.12
CA GLU A 25 26.71 18.39 2.14
C GLU A 25 27.74 18.11 3.24
N LEU A 26 27.41 17.26 4.23
CA LEU A 26 28.28 16.98 5.37
C LEU A 26 29.64 16.36 4.97
N GLY A 27 29.71 15.67 3.83
CA GLY A 27 30.95 15.08 3.33
C GLY A 27 31.67 14.23 4.37
N ALA A 28 32.94 14.57 4.66
CA ALA A 28 33.77 13.87 5.65
C ALA A 28 33.32 14.07 7.10
N GLN A 29 32.51 15.10 7.40
CA GLN A 29 31.97 15.29 8.77
C GLN A 29 30.98 14.18 9.13
N LEU A 30 30.26 13.65 8.13
CA LEU A 30 29.37 12.51 8.30
C LEU A 30 30.11 11.29 8.89
N GLU A 31 31.32 11.01 8.39
CA GLU A 31 32.14 9.85 8.75
C GLU A 31 32.61 9.89 10.22
N ARG A 32 32.61 11.08 10.82
CA ARG A 32 32.98 11.32 12.23
C ARG A 32 31.78 11.27 13.18
N LEU A 33 30.56 11.19 12.67
CA LEU A 33 29.36 11.16 13.52
C LEU A 33 29.32 9.87 14.36
N PRO A 34 28.90 9.96 15.63
CA PRO A 34 28.64 8.77 16.43
C PRO A 34 27.39 8.05 15.91
N LEU A 35 27.37 6.71 16.04
CA LEU A 35 26.27 5.86 15.54
C LEU A 35 24.87 6.36 15.96
N PRO A 36 24.60 6.73 17.23
CA PRO A 36 23.27 7.17 17.64
C PRO A 36 22.78 8.41 16.88
N ARG A 37 23.71 9.31 16.51
CA ARG A 37 23.38 10.53 15.76
C ARG A 37 23.02 10.20 14.33
N LEU A 38 23.80 9.33 13.67
CA LEU A 38 23.49 8.90 12.31
C LEU A 38 22.16 8.14 12.26
N VAL A 39 21.91 7.25 13.23
CA VAL A 39 20.64 6.54 13.38
C VAL A 39 19.47 7.52 13.55
N SER A 40 19.63 8.58 14.36
CA SER A 40 18.58 9.59 14.51
C SER A 40 18.24 10.28 13.18
N TYR A 41 19.24 10.56 12.33
CA TYR A 41 19.01 11.18 11.04
C TYR A 41 18.37 10.23 10.03
N LEU A 42 18.84 8.98 9.95
CA LEU A 42 18.27 7.97 9.05
C LEU A 42 16.83 7.63 9.42
N ARG A 43 16.50 7.60 10.71
CA ARG A 43 15.15 7.30 11.19
C ARG A 43 14.14 8.43 10.92
N ASP A 44 14.60 9.68 10.84
CA ASP A 44 13.72 10.86 10.76
C ASP A 44 13.01 10.99 9.40
N ASP A 45 11.69 11.15 9.41
CA ASP A 45 10.88 11.39 8.20
C ASP A 45 11.32 12.65 7.45
N GLY A 46 11.85 13.65 8.15
CA GLY A 46 12.33 14.92 7.61
C GLY A 46 13.68 14.86 6.91
N LEU A 47 14.35 13.69 6.87
CA LEU A 47 15.61 13.54 6.12
C LEU A 47 15.39 13.90 4.66
N CYS A 48 16.09 14.93 4.19
CA CYS A 48 15.99 15.42 2.83
C CYS A 48 16.99 14.67 1.94
N VAL A 49 16.49 13.67 1.22
CA VAL A 49 17.25 12.92 0.23
C VAL A 49 16.44 12.88 -1.07
N PRO A 50 17.08 12.96 -2.25
CA PRO A 50 16.35 12.92 -3.51
C PRO A 50 15.66 11.57 -3.72
N LYS A 51 16.30 10.48 -3.26
CA LYS A 51 15.79 9.10 -3.30
C LYS A 51 16.36 8.30 -2.12
N GLU A 52 15.75 7.18 -1.78
CA GLU A 52 16.24 6.30 -0.70
C GLU A 52 17.61 5.69 -0.97
N GLU A 53 18.02 5.58 -2.24
CA GLU A 53 19.39 5.22 -2.62
C GLU A 53 20.42 6.13 -1.94
N ALA A 54 20.13 7.43 -1.79
CA ALA A 54 21.04 8.36 -1.13
C ALA A 54 21.13 8.09 0.39
N ALA A 55 20.02 7.70 1.04
CA ALA A 55 20.05 7.29 2.45
C ALA A 55 20.85 5.99 2.65
N PHE A 56 20.71 5.02 1.75
CA PHE A 56 21.56 3.83 1.71
C PHE A 56 23.04 4.18 1.56
N GLN A 57 23.38 5.05 0.60
CA GLN A 57 24.75 5.47 0.36
C GLN A 57 25.35 6.24 1.56
N LEU A 58 24.56 7.05 2.27
CA LEU A 58 24.99 7.71 3.50
C LEU A 58 25.37 6.69 4.59
N ALA A 59 24.53 5.68 4.81
CA ALA A 59 24.81 4.61 5.75
C ALA A 59 26.07 3.82 5.37
N LEU A 60 26.17 3.44 4.09
CA LEU A 60 27.30 2.65 3.58
C LEU A 60 28.62 3.43 3.64
N ARG A 61 28.60 4.73 3.31
CA ARG A 61 29.77 5.61 3.43
C ARG A 61 30.28 5.68 4.86
N TRP A 62 29.38 5.81 5.84
CA TRP A 62 29.77 5.83 7.24
C TRP A 62 30.42 4.53 7.69
N VAL A 63 29.89 3.38 7.25
CA VAL A 63 30.48 2.06 7.55
C VAL A 63 31.84 1.89 6.88
N ARG A 64 31.98 2.29 5.61
CA ARG A 64 33.23 2.17 4.84
C ARG A 64 34.37 3.03 5.37
N ALA A 65 34.08 4.07 6.14
CA ALA A 65 35.11 4.89 6.78
C ALA A 65 35.89 4.13 7.88
N ASP A 66 35.29 3.11 8.50
CA ASP A 66 35.97 2.19 9.42
C ASP A 66 35.32 0.80 9.37
N PRO A 67 35.62 -0.01 8.33
CA PRO A 67 34.93 -1.28 8.10
C PRO A 67 35.14 -2.28 9.24
N ALA A 68 36.30 -2.24 9.92
CA ALA A 68 36.65 -3.21 10.94
C ALA A 68 35.72 -3.12 12.16
N THR A 69 35.37 -1.89 12.58
CA THR A 69 34.50 -1.69 13.75
C THR A 69 33.03 -1.50 13.36
N ARG A 70 32.75 -0.97 12.16
CA ARG A 70 31.41 -0.53 11.76
C ARG A 70 30.64 -1.55 10.92
N ALA A 71 31.29 -2.52 10.28
CA ALA A 71 30.59 -3.54 9.49
C ALA A 71 29.50 -4.29 10.28
N PRO A 72 29.70 -4.69 11.55
CA PRO A 72 28.66 -5.33 12.36
C PRO A 72 27.45 -4.42 12.66
N LEU A 73 27.59 -3.09 12.53
CA LEU A 73 26.55 -2.10 12.80
C LEU A 73 25.68 -1.80 11.58
N LEU A 74 26.05 -2.30 10.39
CA LEU A 74 25.32 -2.06 9.15
C LEU A 74 23.83 -2.46 9.22
N PRO A 75 23.43 -3.62 9.81
CA PRO A 75 22.02 -3.97 9.97
C PRO A 75 21.21 -2.91 10.71
N GLN A 76 21.79 -2.33 11.76
CA GLN A 76 21.14 -1.32 12.57
C GLN A 76 20.87 -0.04 11.76
N LEU A 77 21.80 0.34 10.86
CA LEU A 77 21.61 1.48 9.96
C LEU A 77 20.57 1.18 8.88
N LEU A 78 20.66 0.00 8.25
CA LEU A 78 19.72 -0.39 7.19
C LEU A 78 18.29 -0.58 7.69
N ALA A 79 18.10 -0.93 8.96
CA ALA A 79 16.78 -0.96 9.60
C ALA A 79 16.07 0.42 9.64
N HIS A 80 16.80 1.51 9.34
CA HIS A 80 16.29 2.88 9.25
C HIS A 80 16.38 3.48 7.83
N VAL A 81 16.91 2.72 6.87
CA VAL A 81 16.80 3.06 5.44
C VAL A 81 15.49 2.46 4.93
N ARG A 82 14.72 3.21 4.14
CA ARG A 82 13.43 2.74 3.63
C ARG A 82 13.66 1.93 2.35
N LEU A 83 14.37 0.80 2.49
CA LEU A 83 14.68 -0.13 1.40
C LEU A 83 13.47 -0.50 0.52
N PRO A 84 12.23 -0.64 1.04
CA PRO A 84 11.05 -0.85 0.19
C PRO A 84 10.85 0.21 -0.91
N PHE A 85 11.34 1.44 -0.72
CA PHE A 85 11.25 2.54 -1.68
C PHE A 85 12.53 2.80 -2.48
N VAL A 86 13.58 1.98 -2.30
CA VAL A 86 14.74 1.97 -3.19
C VAL A 86 14.32 1.35 -4.52
N ARG A 87 14.64 1.98 -5.66
CA ARG A 87 14.24 1.42 -6.97
C ARG A 87 14.70 -0.03 -7.14
N ARG A 88 13.81 -0.89 -7.63
CA ARG A 88 14.03 -2.34 -7.75
C ARG A 88 15.35 -2.70 -8.43
N PHE A 89 15.67 -2.05 -9.55
CA PHE A 89 16.95 -2.25 -10.23
C PHE A 89 18.16 -1.94 -9.33
N TYR A 90 18.11 -0.83 -8.57
CA TYR A 90 19.19 -0.45 -7.67
C TYR A 90 19.31 -1.41 -6.48
N LEU A 91 18.17 -1.82 -5.92
CA LEU A 91 18.10 -2.79 -4.82
C LEU A 91 18.81 -4.09 -5.20
N LEU A 92 18.49 -4.65 -6.37
CA LEU A 92 19.06 -5.91 -6.86
C LEU A 92 20.52 -5.76 -7.34
N ALA A 93 20.81 -4.73 -8.14
CA ALA A 93 22.11 -4.61 -8.78
C ALA A 93 23.20 -4.02 -7.88
N HIS A 94 22.84 -3.23 -6.86
CA HIS A 94 23.81 -2.48 -6.03
C HIS A 94 23.70 -2.78 -4.54
N VAL A 95 22.49 -2.91 -3.98
CA VAL A 95 22.34 -3.15 -2.54
C VAL A 95 22.59 -4.62 -2.21
N GLU A 96 21.98 -5.54 -2.96
CA GLU A 96 22.13 -6.98 -2.75
C GLU A 96 23.54 -7.48 -3.10
N SER A 97 24.17 -6.89 -4.12
CA SER A 97 25.53 -7.22 -4.55
C SER A 97 26.63 -6.64 -3.64
N GLU A 98 26.29 -5.72 -2.73
CA GLU A 98 27.26 -5.11 -1.82
C GLU A 98 27.85 -6.17 -0.87
N PRO A 99 29.19 -6.35 -0.82
CA PRO A 99 29.81 -7.43 -0.04
C PRO A 99 29.47 -7.42 1.46
N LEU A 100 29.31 -6.24 2.06
CA LEU A 100 28.91 -6.10 3.46
C LEU A 100 27.46 -6.50 3.70
N VAL A 101 26.59 -6.36 2.70
CA VAL A 101 25.18 -6.74 2.76
C VAL A 101 25.02 -8.23 2.47
N ALA A 102 25.65 -8.71 1.39
CA ALA A 102 25.57 -10.10 0.92
C ALA A 102 26.04 -11.11 1.98
N ARG A 103 26.99 -10.71 2.84
CA ARG A 103 27.53 -11.55 3.92
C ARG A 103 26.79 -11.41 5.26
N CYS A 104 25.74 -10.59 5.32
CA CYS A 104 25.07 -10.24 6.57
C CYS A 104 23.62 -10.73 6.58
N PRO A 105 23.30 -11.84 7.28
CA PRO A 105 21.95 -12.40 7.29
C PRO A 105 20.84 -11.42 7.72
N PRO A 106 21.03 -10.56 8.75
CA PRO A 106 20.03 -9.53 9.08
C PRO A 106 19.75 -8.55 7.94
N CYS A 107 20.76 -8.14 7.17
CA CYS A 107 20.55 -7.26 6.01
C CYS A 107 19.78 -7.98 4.89
N LEU A 108 20.07 -9.26 4.66
CA LEU A 108 19.33 -10.07 3.68
C LEU A 108 17.85 -10.22 4.06
N SER A 109 17.53 -10.28 5.36
CA SER A 109 16.14 -10.27 5.83
C SER A 109 15.42 -8.97 5.47
N LEU A 110 16.08 -7.83 5.64
CA LEU A 110 15.53 -6.51 5.26
C LEU A 110 15.34 -6.39 3.73
N LEU A 111 16.23 -7.01 2.94
CA LEU A 111 16.08 -7.05 1.48
C LEU A 111 14.90 -7.91 1.04
N ARG A 112 14.66 -9.05 1.72
CA ARG A 112 13.46 -9.86 1.48
C ARG A 112 12.18 -9.07 1.77
N GLU A 113 12.12 -8.40 2.93
CA GLU A 113 11.01 -7.50 3.30
C GLU A 113 10.76 -6.43 2.21
N ALA A 114 11.83 -5.78 1.73
CA ALA A 114 11.73 -4.77 0.67
C ALA A 114 11.25 -5.35 -0.67
N ARG A 115 11.71 -6.55 -1.04
CA ARG A 115 11.28 -7.23 -2.27
C ARG A 115 9.82 -7.65 -2.20
N ASP A 116 9.37 -8.17 -1.08
CA ASP A 116 7.98 -8.60 -0.89
C ASP A 116 7.04 -7.39 -0.94
N PHE A 117 7.45 -6.26 -0.36
CA PHE A 117 6.75 -4.98 -0.50
C PHE A 117 6.67 -4.53 -1.97
N GLN A 118 7.79 -4.57 -2.70
CA GLN A 118 7.86 -4.14 -4.11
C GLN A 118 7.10 -5.06 -5.08
N ALA A 119 6.90 -6.31 -4.69
CA ALA A 119 6.10 -7.27 -5.43
C ALA A 119 4.61 -7.19 -5.09
N ALA A 120 4.19 -6.23 -4.25
CA ALA A 120 2.84 -6.12 -3.71
C ALA A 120 2.32 -7.39 -3.00
N ARG A 121 3.24 -8.29 -2.61
CA ARG A 121 2.94 -9.53 -1.86
C ARG A 121 2.63 -9.26 -0.40
N LEU A 122 3.03 -8.10 0.10
CA LEU A 122 2.60 -7.64 1.40
C LEU A 122 1.34 -6.81 1.21
N ASP A 123 0.23 -7.32 1.72
CA ASP A 123 -0.92 -6.48 1.95
C ASP A 123 -0.52 -5.40 2.97
N ARG A 124 -0.48 -4.14 2.51
CA ARG A 124 -0.08 -2.98 3.32
C ARG A 124 -0.99 -2.81 4.55
N HIS A 125 -2.18 -3.40 4.51
CA HIS A 125 -3.18 -3.35 5.56
C HIS A 125 -2.93 -4.35 6.70
N ASP A 126 -2.25 -5.47 6.43
CA ASP A 126 -2.01 -6.54 7.41
C ASP A 126 -0.90 -6.23 8.39
N TRP A 127 0.10 -5.48 7.94
CA TRP A 127 1.29 -5.22 8.72
C TRP A 127 1.15 -3.87 9.43
N GLY A 128 1.46 -3.86 10.73
CA GLY A 128 1.53 -2.65 11.54
C GLY A 128 2.31 -1.53 10.82
N PRO A 129 2.03 -0.24 11.11
CA PRO A 129 2.76 0.87 10.49
C PRO A 129 4.25 0.76 10.82
N CYS A 130 5.02 0.15 9.93
CA CYS A 130 6.46 0.13 10.05
C CYS A 130 6.99 1.39 9.36
N ALA A 131 7.84 2.15 10.07
CA ALA A 131 8.36 3.42 9.54
C ALA A 131 9.12 3.26 8.21
N ARG A 132 9.65 2.05 7.93
CA ARG A 132 10.32 1.69 6.67
C ARG A 132 9.37 1.56 5.48
N MET A 133 8.10 1.25 5.71
CA MET A 133 7.06 1.09 4.68
C MET A 133 6.29 2.38 4.40
N ARG A 134 6.72 3.51 4.96
CA ARG A 134 6.21 4.84 4.60
C ARG A 134 7.26 5.60 3.80
N PRO A 135 6.91 6.27 2.69
CA PRO A 135 7.89 7.06 1.94
C PRO A 135 8.38 8.28 2.74
N ARG A 136 9.57 8.81 2.41
CA ARG A 136 9.94 10.15 2.91
C ARG A 136 9.20 11.21 2.09
N PRO A 137 8.72 12.28 2.73
CA PRO A 137 8.18 13.42 2.00
C PRO A 137 9.17 14.02 0.97
N SER A 138 10.48 13.96 1.26
CA SER A 138 11.53 14.52 0.39
C SER A 138 11.69 13.80 -0.94
N THR A 139 11.23 12.55 -1.08
CA THR A 139 11.34 11.78 -2.33
C THR A 139 10.19 12.06 -3.30
N GLY A 140 9.27 12.97 -2.96
CA GLY A 140 8.11 13.30 -3.79
C GLY A 140 7.00 12.23 -3.78
N LEU A 141 7.14 11.19 -2.96
CA LEU A 141 6.12 10.15 -2.78
C LEU A 141 5.25 10.49 -1.58
N ALA A 142 3.95 10.30 -1.71
CA ALA A 142 2.98 10.51 -0.65
C ALA A 142 1.91 9.42 -0.67
N GLU A 143 1.46 9.01 0.51
CA GLU A 143 0.23 8.26 0.68
C GLU A 143 -0.93 9.26 0.61
N ILE A 144 -1.88 9.02 -0.28
CA ILE A 144 -3.02 9.90 -0.55
C ILE A 144 -4.32 9.10 -0.47
N LEU A 145 -5.41 9.77 -0.14
CA LEU A 145 -6.76 9.25 -0.32
C LEU A 145 -7.21 9.66 -1.73
N VAL A 146 -7.85 8.75 -2.47
CA VAL A 146 -8.46 9.08 -3.76
C VAL A 146 -9.95 8.73 -3.72
N LEU A 147 -10.78 9.66 -4.18
CA LEU A 147 -12.20 9.46 -4.43
C LEU A 147 -12.41 9.42 -5.93
N VAL A 148 -13.17 8.43 -6.39
CA VAL A 148 -13.46 8.19 -7.80
C VAL A 148 -14.97 8.24 -7.97
N GLY A 149 -15.44 9.21 -8.74
CA GLY A 149 -16.84 9.40 -9.08
C GLY A 149 -17.78 9.53 -7.89
N GLY A 150 -18.90 8.82 -7.93
CA GLY A 150 -20.02 8.95 -7.00
C GLY A 150 -21.20 9.66 -7.66
N CYS A 151 -22.09 10.21 -6.86
CA CYS A 151 -23.16 11.08 -7.34
C CYS A 151 -23.23 12.34 -6.49
N ASP A 152 -23.74 13.42 -7.08
CA ASP A 152 -23.97 14.66 -6.37
C ASP A 152 -25.32 14.67 -5.63
N ARG A 153 -25.74 15.85 -5.17
CA ARG A 153 -26.99 16.00 -4.40
C ARG A 153 -28.24 15.82 -5.25
N ASP A 154 -28.12 15.96 -6.56
CA ASP A 154 -29.21 15.82 -7.54
C ASP A 154 -29.24 14.39 -8.12
N CYS A 155 -28.37 13.50 -7.60
CA CYS A 155 -28.13 12.13 -8.06
C CYS A 155 -27.52 12.05 -9.46
N ASP A 156 -26.90 13.14 -9.94
CA ASP A 156 -26.15 13.11 -11.17
C ASP A 156 -24.81 12.39 -10.94
N GLU A 157 -24.47 11.48 -11.85
CA GLU A 157 -23.25 10.68 -11.77
C GLU A 157 -22.02 11.54 -12.02
N LEU A 158 -21.01 11.37 -11.16
CA LEU A 158 -19.78 12.13 -11.22
C LEU A 158 -18.67 11.31 -11.89
N VAL A 159 -17.93 11.97 -12.77
CA VAL A 159 -16.67 11.48 -13.36
C VAL A 159 -15.43 12.02 -12.67
N THR A 160 -15.63 12.89 -11.67
CA THR A 160 -14.54 13.59 -10.99
C THR A 160 -13.70 12.61 -10.17
N VAL A 161 -12.39 12.83 -10.20
CA VAL A 161 -11.44 12.07 -9.38
C VAL A 161 -10.65 13.05 -8.53
N ASP A 162 -10.82 12.94 -7.22
CA ASP A 162 -10.22 13.84 -6.24
C ASP A 162 -9.21 13.10 -5.39
N CYS A 163 -8.07 13.73 -5.12
CA CYS A 163 -7.11 13.21 -4.16
C CYS A 163 -6.89 14.16 -2.98
N TYR A 164 -6.82 13.59 -1.78
CA TYR A 164 -6.50 14.29 -0.54
C TYR A 164 -5.16 13.80 0.00
N ASN A 165 -4.26 14.74 0.27
CA ASN A 165 -3.01 14.46 0.94
C ASN A 165 -3.14 14.73 2.45
N PRO A 166 -3.19 13.70 3.32
CA PRO A 166 -3.38 13.88 4.76
C PRO A 166 -2.19 14.55 5.45
N ARG A 167 -0.99 14.56 4.83
CA ARG A 167 0.18 15.25 5.40
C ARG A 167 0.13 16.75 5.18
N THR A 168 -0.40 17.20 4.05
CA THR A 168 -0.46 18.63 3.71
C THR A 168 -1.84 19.23 3.94
N GLY A 169 -2.87 18.41 4.06
CA GLY A 169 -4.26 18.85 4.22
C GLY A 169 -4.88 19.40 2.93
N HIS A 170 -4.26 19.16 1.77
CA HIS A 170 -4.71 19.73 0.49
C HIS A 170 -5.39 18.69 -0.39
N TRP A 171 -6.43 19.16 -1.08
CA TRP A 171 -7.15 18.48 -2.15
C TRP A 171 -6.57 18.84 -3.52
N ARG A 172 -6.63 17.92 -4.48
CA ARG A 172 -6.27 18.14 -5.89
C ARG A 172 -7.13 17.28 -6.79
N TYR A 173 -7.43 17.79 -7.97
CA TYR A 173 -8.06 17.04 -9.05
C TYR A 173 -7.04 16.15 -9.77
N LEU A 174 -7.46 14.93 -10.10
CA LEU A 174 -6.76 13.99 -10.97
C LEU A 174 -7.49 13.89 -12.32
N ALA A 175 -6.97 13.10 -13.25
CA ALA A 175 -7.66 12.84 -14.51
C ALA A 175 -9.05 12.24 -14.28
N GLU A 176 -10.03 12.78 -14.99
CA GLU A 176 -11.42 12.36 -14.92
C GLU A 176 -11.59 10.91 -15.40
N PHE A 177 -12.51 10.23 -14.73
CA PHE A 177 -12.90 8.87 -15.02
C PHE A 177 -13.80 8.83 -16.27
N PRO A 178 -13.69 7.83 -17.16
CA PRO A 178 -14.54 7.77 -18.35
C PRO A 178 -16.04 7.72 -18.03
N GLU A 179 -16.81 8.59 -18.71
CA GLU A 179 -18.20 8.95 -18.40
C GLU A 179 -19.24 7.82 -18.56
N HIS A 180 -18.88 6.66 -19.12
CA HIS A 180 -19.86 5.67 -19.58
C HIS A 180 -20.21 4.56 -18.56
N LEU A 181 -19.64 4.55 -17.35
CA LEU A 181 -19.76 3.39 -16.45
C LEU A 181 -20.91 3.44 -15.45
N GLY A 182 -21.63 4.55 -15.41
CA GLY A 182 -22.74 4.77 -14.51
C GLY A 182 -22.39 4.53 -13.04
N GLY A 183 -23.19 3.72 -12.34
CA GLY A 183 -23.02 3.37 -10.93
C GLY A 183 -22.62 1.91 -10.69
N GLY A 184 -22.50 1.54 -9.41
CA GLY A 184 -22.34 0.14 -9.00
C GLY A 184 -20.98 -0.51 -9.30
N TYR A 185 -20.00 0.24 -9.82
CA TYR A 185 -18.63 -0.24 -9.98
C TYR A 185 -17.91 -0.40 -8.63
N SER A 186 -16.78 -1.11 -8.66
CA SER A 186 -15.93 -1.31 -7.47
C SER A 186 -14.51 -0.80 -7.72
N VAL A 187 -13.92 -0.19 -6.69
CA VAL A 187 -12.61 0.49 -6.77
C VAL A 187 -11.62 -0.17 -5.82
N ALA A 188 -10.40 -0.45 -6.31
CA ALA A 188 -9.32 -0.99 -5.50
C ALA A 188 -7.97 -0.38 -5.87
N ALA A 189 -7.09 -0.19 -4.88
CA ALA A 189 -5.71 0.22 -5.12
C ALA A 189 -4.80 -1.01 -5.19
N LEU A 190 -4.09 -1.18 -6.31
CA LEU A 190 -3.14 -2.27 -6.53
C LEU A 190 -1.76 -1.69 -6.83
N GLY A 191 -0.82 -1.87 -5.90
CA GLY A 191 0.50 -1.25 -5.99
C GLY A 191 0.42 0.27 -5.81
N ASN A 192 0.64 1.02 -6.90
CA ASN A 192 0.48 2.48 -6.94
C ASN A 192 -0.64 2.94 -7.88
N ASP A 193 -1.30 2.00 -8.56
CA ASP A 193 -2.36 2.28 -9.52
C ASP A 193 -3.73 2.03 -8.87
N ILE A 194 -4.76 2.63 -9.46
CA ILE A 194 -6.16 2.45 -9.03
C ILE A 194 -6.89 1.70 -10.12
N TYR A 195 -7.69 0.72 -9.73
CA TYR A 195 -8.49 -0.09 -10.64
C TYR A 195 -9.97 0.15 -10.34
N VAL A 196 -10.74 0.42 -11.38
CA VAL A 196 -12.20 0.45 -11.36
C VAL A 196 -12.71 -0.70 -12.19
N THR A 197 -13.65 -1.46 -11.63
CA THR A 197 -14.12 -2.74 -12.18
C THR A 197 -15.63 -2.70 -12.34
N GLY A 198 -16.11 -3.07 -13.53
CA GLY A 198 -17.54 -3.21 -13.84
C GLY A 198 -18.34 -1.92 -13.70
N GLY A 199 -19.61 -2.07 -13.31
CA GLY A 199 -20.58 -0.99 -13.20
C GLY A 199 -21.77 -1.19 -14.14
N SER A 200 -22.67 -0.22 -14.15
CA SER A 200 -23.91 -0.24 -14.91
C SER A 200 -24.42 1.18 -15.16
N ASP A 201 -24.89 1.44 -16.37
CA ASP A 201 -25.63 2.67 -16.71
C ASP A 201 -27.15 2.50 -16.61
N GLY A 202 -27.60 1.41 -15.97
CA GLY A 202 -29.01 1.01 -15.87
C GLY A 202 -29.57 0.32 -17.12
N SER A 203 -28.91 0.43 -18.28
CA SER A 203 -29.27 -0.27 -19.52
C SER A 203 -28.39 -1.49 -19.79
N ARG A 204 -27.13 -1.44 -19.38
CA ARG A 204 -26.11 -2.45 -19.63
C ARG A 204 -25.22 -2.62 -18.40
N LEU A 205 -24.89 -3.88 -18.10
CA LEU A 205 -23.79 -4.23 -17.20
C LEU A 205 -22.46 -4.20 -17.94
N TYR A 206 -21.43 -3.69 -17.26
CA TYR A 206 -20.08 -3.59 -17.79
C TYR A 206 -19.15 -4.63 -17.17
N ASP A 207 -18.24 -5.16 -17.99
CA ASP A 207 -17.11 -6.02 -17.63
C ASP A 207 -15.76 -5.30 -17.76
N CYS A 208 -15.73 -4.10 -18.36
CA CYS A 208 -14.50 -3.35 -18.55
C CYS A 208 -13.83 -2.99 -17.23
N VAL A 209 -12.51 -2.88 -17.28
CA VAL A 209 -11.66 -2.58 -16.14
C VAL A 209 -10.76 -1.42 -16.50
N TRP A 210 -10.81 -0.37 -15.71
CA TRP A 210 -10.03 0.84 -15.93
C TRP A 210 -8.92 0.95 -14.89
N ARG A 211 -7.70 1.11 -15.36
CA ARG A 211 -6.52 1.38 -14.54
C ARG A 211 -6.13 2.84 -14.66
N TYR A 212 -6.15 3.55 -13.55
CA TYR A 212 -5.52 4.87 -13.41
C TYR A 212 -4.04 4.70 -13.07
N ASN A 213 -3.18 5.20 -13.96
CA ASN A 213 -1.74 5.22 -13.75
C ASN A 213 -1.32 6.53 -13.09
N SER A 214 -0.91 6.44 -11.82
CA SER A 214 -0.58 7.62 -11.00
C SER A 214 0.67 8.37 -11.48
N SER A 215 1.51 7.74 -12.31
CA SER A 215 2.77 8.34 -12.78
C SER A 215 2.59 9.29 -13.95
N VAL A 216 1.54 9.08 -14.75
CA VAL A 216 1.19 9.89 -15.92
C VAL A 216 -0.13 10.65 -15.76
N ASN A 217 -0.91 10.35 -14.70
CA ASN A 217 -2.23 10.95 -14.47
C ASN A 217 -3.18 10.66 -15.65
N GLU A 218 -3.33 9.38 -16.01
CA GLU A 218 -4.17 8.94 -17.13
C GLU A 218 -4.87 7.62 -16.80
N TRP A 219 -6.06 7.44 -17.38
CA TRP A 219 -6.83 6.20 -17.33
C TRP A 219 -6.56 5.37 -18.58
N THR A 220 -6.38 4.07 -18.39
CA THR A 220 -6.21 3.09 -19.48
C THR A 220 -7.09 1.88 -19.22
N GLU A 221 -7.79 1.41 -20.23
CA GLU A 221 -8.52 0.14 -20.14
C GLU A 221 -7.51 -1.03 -20.14
N VAL A 222 -7.79 -2.05 -19.33
CA VAL A 222 -7.05 -3.32 -19.27
C VAL A 222 -8.00 -4.47 -19.58
N SER A 223 -7.53 -5.71 -19.54
CA SER A 223 -8.38 -6.86 -19.87
C SER A 223 -9.70 -6.85 -19.08
N PRO A 224 -10.84 -7.09 -19.75
CA PRO A 224 -12.14 -7.07 -19.10
C PRO A 224 -12.30 -8.29 -18.18
N MET A 225 -13.14 -8.14 -17.16
CA MET A 225 -13.58 -9.22 -16.29
C MET A 225 -14.21 -10.36 -17.11
N LEU A 226 -14.26 -11.58 -16.55
CA LEU A 226 -14.87 -12.72 -17.25
C LEU A 226 -16.40 -12.59 -17.32
N LYS A 227 -16.98 -11.75 -16.47
CA LYS A 227 -18.41 -11.48 -16.41
C LYS A 227 -18.70 -10.02 -16.10
N ALA A 228 -19.62 -9.44 -16.86
CA ALA A 228 -20.15 -8.10 -16.59
C ALA A 228 -20.99 -8.09 -15.31
N ARG A 229 -20.80 -7.08 -14.46
CA ARG A 229 -21.39 -7.03 -13.11
C ARG A 229 -21.39 -5.62 -12.53
N GLU A 230 -22.30 -5.42 -11.60
CA GLU A 230 -22.39 -4.27 -10.71
C GLU A 230 -22.57 -4.75 -9.26
N TYR A 231 -22.36 -3.87 -8.29
CA TYR A 231 -22.48 -4.13 -6.85
C TYR A 231 -21.62 -5.30 -6.33
N HIS A 232 -20.54 -5.62 -7.04
CA HIS A 232 -19.49 -6.53 -6.59
C HIS A 232 -18.47 -5.82 -5.70
N SER A 233 -17.62 -6.61 -5.06
CA SER A 233 -16.54 -6.12 -4.22
C SER A 233 -15.19 -6.49 -4.79
N SER A 234 -14.32 -5.48 -4.93
CA SER A 234 -12.96 -5.62 -5.42
C SER A 234 -11.96 -5.49 -4.26
N THR A 235 -11.00 -6.40 -4.17
CA THR A 235 -10.01 -6.43 -3.07
C THR A 235 -8.69 -6.97 -3.57
N VAL A 236 -7.59 -6.40 -3.10
CA VAL A 236 -6.25 -6.87 -3.45
C VAL A 236 -5.77 -7.87 -2.41
N LEU A 237 -5.29 -9.03 -2.85
CA LEU A 237 -4.60 -10.00 -2.02
C LEU A 237 -3.36 -10.52 -2.77
N ASP A 238 -2.22 -10.52 -2.10
CA ASP A 238 -0.93 -11.00 -2.63
C ASP A 238 -0.54 -10.41 -4.00
N GLY A 239 -0.89 -9.15 -4.23
CA GLY A 239 -0.57 -8.43 -5.47
C GLY A 239 -1.50 -8.75 -6.64
N LEU A 240 -2.60 -9.46 -6.39
CA LEU A 240 -3.63 -9.78 -7.37
C LEU A 240 -4.92 -9.08 -7.00
N LEU A 241 -5.67 -8.63 -8.00
CA LEU A 241 -6.97 -7.99 -7.81
C LEU A 241 -8.06 -9.06 -7.87
N TYR A 242 -8.79 -9.25 -6.79
CA TYR A 242 -9.92 -10.17 -6.72
C TYR A 242 -11.22 -9.39 -6.86
N VAL A 243 -12.12 -9.94 -7.66
CA VAL A 243 -13.51 -9.49 -7.80
C VAL A 243 -14.39 -10.60 -7.26
N VAL A 244 -15.16 -10.27 -6.23
CA VAL A 244 -16.06 -11.20 -5.54
C VAL A 244 -17.49 -10.69 -5.69
N ALA A 245 -18.36 -11.56 -6.17
CA ALA A 245 -19.79 -11.31 -6.28
C ALA A 245 -20.58 -12.52 -5.77
N SER A 246 -21.90 -12.38 -5.69
CA SER A 246 -22.80 -13.41 -5.16
C SER A 246 -22.69 -14.76 -5.86
N ASP A 247 -22.35 -14.78 -7.15
CA ASP A 247 -22.36 -15.97 -8.00
C ASP A 247 -20.99 -16.39 -8.54
N SER A 248 -19.94 -15.62 -8.28
CA SER A 248 -18.63 -15.84 -8.88
C SER A 248 -17.51 -15.16 -8.10
N THR A 249 -16.32 -15.71 -8.25
CA THR A 249 -15.07 -15.10 -7.80
C THR A 249 -14.08 -15.21 -8.94
N GLU A 250 -13.40 -14.12 -9.25
CA GLU A 250 -12.38 -14.07 -10.29
C GLU A 250 -11.20 -13.24 -9.81
N ARG A 251 -9.99 -13.55 -10.30
CA ARG A 251 -8.79 -12.79 -10.00
C ARG A 251 -8.12 -12.28 -11.26
N TYR A 252 -7.51 -11.11 -11.15
CA TYR A 252 -6.76 -10.45 -12.20
C TYR A 252 -5.27 -10.37 -11.83
N ASP A 253 -4.44 -10.86 -12.74
CA ASP A 253 -2.99 -10.68 -12.69
C ASP A 253 -2.60 -9.51 -13.59
N HIS A 254 -2.19 -8.39 -12.97
CA HIS A 254 -1.81 -7.17 -13.68
C HIS A 254 -0.49 -7.31 -14.47
N THR A 255 0.30 -8.35 -14.22
CA THR A 255 1.56 -8.60 -14.93
C THR A 255 1.33 -9.37 -16.23
N LEU A 256 0.32 -10.23 -16.24
CA LEU A 256 -0.11 -11.00 -17.40
C LEU A 256 -1.23 -10.30 -18.17
N ASP A 257 -1.87 -9.32 -17.55
CA ASP A 257 -3.08 -8.66 -18.05
C ASP A 257 -4.15 -9.72 -18.41
N SER A 258 -4.52 -10.53 -17.42
CA SER A 258 -5.44 -11.65 -17.63
C SER A 258 -6.25 -11.98 -16.39
N TRP A 259 -7.48 -12.46 -16.61
CA TRP A 259 -8.38 -12.93 -15.56
C TRP A 259 -8.44 -14.44 -15.48
N GLU A 260 -8.69 -14.94 -14.27
CA GLU A 260 -8.89 -16.35 -13.96
C GLU A 260 -10.13 -16.53 -13.09
N ALA A 261 -10.99 -17.48 -13.47
CA ALA A 261 -12.15 -17.87 -12.68
C ALA A 261 -11.72 -18.76 -11.50
N LEU A 262 -12.28 -18.49 -10.33
CA LEU A 262 -12.02 -19.18 -9.07
C LEU A 262 -13.30 -19.80 -8.51
N GLN A 263 -13.20 -20.57 -7.43
CA GLN A 263 -14.39 -21.07 -6.77
C GLN A 263 -15.28 -19.92 -6.28
N PRO A 264 -16.61 -19.97 -6.55
CA PRO A 264 -17.54 -19.01 -6.00
C PRO A 264 -17.70 -19.22 -4.49
N MET A 265 -18.25 -18.21 -3.81
CA MET A 265 -18.62 -18.33 -2.40
C MET A 265 -19.56 -19.53 -2.17
N LEU A 266 -19.43 -20.18 -1.01
CA LEU A 266 -20.29 -21.32 -0.63
C LEU A 266 -21.77 -20.93 -0.62
N TYR A 267 -22.04 -19.72 -0.15
CA TYR A 267 -23.37 -19.15 -0.13
C TYR A 267 -23.36 -17.78 -0.80
N PRO A 268 -24.25 -17.55 -1.79
CA PRO A 268 -24.45 -16.23 -2.36
C PRO A 268 -24.80 -15.20 -1.29
N MET A 269 -24.16 -14.03 -1.36
CA MET A 269 -24.40 -12.92 -0.45
C MET A 269 -24.83 -11.68 -1.20
N ASP A 270 -25.87 -11.02 -0.70
CA ASP A 270 -26.32 -9.73 -1.19
C ASP A 270 -25.52 -8.61 -0.49
N ASN A 271 -25.22 -7.54 -1.23
CA ASN A 271 -24.49 -6.38 -0.73
C ASN A 271 -23.15 -6.73 -0.05
N CYS A 272 -22.39 -7.72 -0.52
CA CYS A 272 -21.19 -8.13 0.21
C CYS A 272 -20.08 -7.07 0.18
N SER A 273 -19.34 -6.94 1.28
CA SER A 273 -18.08 -6.21 1.36
C SER A 273 -16.95 -7.20 1.56
N THR A 274 -15.85 -7.03 0.83
CA THR A 274 -14.66 -7.88 0.97
C THR A 274 -13.48 -7.12 1.56
N THR A 275 -12.62 -7.85 2.26
CA THR A 275 -11.33 -7.35 2.71
C THR A 275 -10.33 -8.48 2.79
N SER A 276 -9.07 -8.18 2.52
CA SER A 276 -7.94 -9.08 2.70
C SER A 276 -7.45 -8.96 4.13
N CYS A 277 -7.15 -10.08 4.77
CA CYS A 277 -6.57 -10.10 6.10
C CYS A 277 -5.75 -11.39 6.29
N ARG A 278 -4.51 -11.25 6.74
CA ARG A 278 -3.55 -12.32 7.02
C ARG A 278 -3.44 -13.35 5.89
N GLY A 279 -3.30 -12.88 4.65
CA GLY A 279 -3.10 -13.74 3.48
C GLY A 279 -4.38 -14.44 2.99
N LYS A 280 -5.56 -14.03 3.45
CA LYS A 280 -6.86 -14.59 3.01
C LYS A 280 -7.82 -13.48 2.63
N LEU A 281 -8.84 -13.79 1.83
CA LEU A 281 -9.96 -12.88 1.62
C LEU A 281 -11.10 -13.24 2.56
N PHE A 282 -11.77 -12.22 3.05
CA PHE A 282 -12.99 -12.34 3.83
C PHE A 282 -14.09 -11.58 3.12
N ALA A 283 -15.21 -12.25 2.87
CA ALA A 283 -16.42 -11.65 2.37
C ALA A 283 -17.44 -11.59 3.52
N ILE A 284 -18.01 -10.42 3.76
CA ILE A 284 -19.01 -10.17 4.79
C ILE A 284 -20.25 -9.61 4.14
N GLY A 285 -21.37 -10.28 4.33
CA GLY A 285 -22.63 -9.96 3.64
C GLY A 285 -23.82 -10.67 4.26
N SER A 286 -25.01 -10.26 3.87
CA SER A 286 -26.23 -10.98 4.20
C SER A 286 -26.35 -12.17 3.27
N LEU A 287 -26.69 -13.34 3.82
CA LEU A 287 -27.05 -14.48 2.97
C LEU A 287 -28.27 -14.12 2.12
N ALA A 288 -28.25 -14.44 0.84
CA ALA A 288 -29.38 -14.16 -0.04
C ALA A 288 -30.70 -14.71 0.54
N GLY A 289 -31.69 -13.83 0.70
CA GLY A 289 -33.00 -14.17 1.29
C GLY A 289 -33.03 -14.35 2.82
N LYS A 290 -31.97 -14.01 3.55
CA LYS A 290 -31.93 -13.99 5.02
C LYS A 290 -31.33 -12.69 5.55
N GLU A 291 -31.83 -12.21 6.69
CA GLU A 291 -31.30 -11.00 7.35
C GLU A 291 -30.03 -11.27 8.19
N SER A 292 -29.60 -12.53 8.30
CA SER A 292 -28.42 -12.89 9.07
C SER A 292 -27.14 -12.60 8.30
N MET A 293 -26.33 -11.68 8.82
CA MET A 293 -24.97 -11.42 8.37
C MET A 293 -24.07 -12.62 8.62
N VAL A 294 -23.28 -13.00 7.63
CA VAL A 294 -22.26 -14.04 7.74
C VAL A 294 -20.92 -13.56 7.21
N MET A 295 -19.87 -14.29 7.55
CA MET A 295 -18.54 -14.10 7.00
C MET A 295 -18.06 -15.40 6.37
N GLN A 296 -17.59 -15.30 5.13
CA GLN A 296 -16.96 -16.39 4.40
C GLN A 296 -15.50 -16.03 4.16
N CYS A 297 -14.61 -17.01 4.25
CA CYS A 297 -13.18 -16.86 4.04
C CYS A 297 -12.74 -17.68 2.85
N TYR A 298 -12.05 -17.04 1.91
CA TYR A 298 -11.41 -17.67 0.77
C TYR A 298 -9.93 -17.88 1.05
N ASP A 299 -9.49 -19.11 0.82
CA ASP A 299 -8.09 -19.51 0.93
C ASP A 299 -7.47 -19.65 -0.47
N PRO A 300 -6.55 -18.74 -0.86
CA PRO A 300 -6.01 -18.70 -2.22
C PRO A 300 -5.13 -19.92 -2.56
N ASP A 301 -4.57 -20.61 -1.57
CA ASP A 301 -3.72 -21.79 -1.80
C ASP A 301 -4.54 -23.02 -2.20
N SER A 302 -5.76 -23.11 -1.66
CA SER A 302 -6.67 -24.23 -1.92
C SER A 302 -7.76 -23.92 -2.94
N ASP A 303 -7.93 -22.65 -3.33
CA ASP A 303 -9.06 -22.16 -4.13
C ASP A 303 -10.40 -22.62 -3.53
N LEU A 304 -10.60 -22.40 -2.23
CA LEU A 304 -11.82 -22.81 -1.53
C LEU A 304 -12.33 -21.72 -0.59
N TRP A 305 -13.66 -21.60 -0.57
CA TRP A 305 -14.38 -20.83 0.42
C TRP A 305 -14.78 -21.69 1.62
N SER A 306 -14.77 -21.08 2.80
CA SER A 306 -15.21 -21.70 4.06
C SER A 306 -16.01 -20.70 4.88
N LEU A 307 -16.96 -21.19 5.67
CA LEU A 307 -17.73 -20.34 6.58
C LEU A 307 -16.88 -20.01 7.82
N VAL A 308 -16.81 -18.74 8.19
CA VAL A 308 -16.09 -18.29 9.38
C VAL A 308 -17.05 -18.24 10.56
N ASN A 309 -16.77 -19.05 11.59
CA ASN A 309 -17.51 -18.99 12.83
C ASN A 309 -17.06 -17.77 13.67
N CYS A 310 -17.73 -16.64 13.46
CA CYS A 310 -17.48 -15.37 14.16
C CYS A 310 -18.52 -15.05 15.24
N GLY A 311 -19.39 -16.01 15.60
CA GLY A 311 -20.51 -15.77 16.51
C GLY A 311 -21.58 -14.87 15.88
N HIS A 312 -22.20 -14.02 16.69
CA HIS A 312 -23.25 -13.10 16.23
C HIS A 312 -22.63 -11.76 15.83
N LEU A 313 -22.60 -11.47 14.52
CA LEU A 313 -22.25 -10.14 14.02
C LEU A 313 -23.32 -9.12 14.45
N PRO A 314 -22.98 -7.83 14.66
CA PRO A 314 -23.98 -6.82 14.98
C PRO A 314 -25.09 -6.79 13.92
N PRO A 315 -26.34 -6.47 14.28
CA PRO A 315 -27.38 -6.25 13.28
C PRO A 315 -27.03 -4.99 12.48
N TRP A 316 -26.92 -5.13 11.17
CA TRP A 316 -26.70 -4.02 10.24
C TRP A 316 -27.88 -3.90 9.29
N SER A 317 -28.31 -2.67 9.00
CA SER A 317 -29.37 -2.43 8.01
C SER A 317 -28.86 -2.57 6.57
N PHE A 318 -27.55 -2.42 6.36
CA PHE A 318 -26.82 -2.62 5.10
C PHE A 318 -25.47 -3.26 5.44
N ALA A 319 -24.88 -4.02 4.53
CA ALA A 319 -23.58 -4.59 4.79
C ALA A 319 -22.55 -3.49 5.10
N PRO A 320 -21.82 -3.59 6.23
CA PRO A 320 -20.82 -2.60 6.58
C PRO A 320 -19.71 -2.60 5.53
N LYS A 321 -19.10 -1.42 5.31
CA LYS A 321 -17.82 -1.39 4.59
C LYS A 321 -16.75 -1.98 5.49
N THR A 322 -15.95 -2.87 4.92
CA THR A 322 -14.92 -3.63 5.64
C THR A 322 -13.54 -3.15 5.25
N VAL A 323 -12.70 -2.88 6.24
CA VAL A 323 -11.29 -2.54 6.01
C VAL A 323 -10.40 -3.30 6.98
N THR A 324 -9.19 -3.64 6.54
CA THR A 324 -8.18 -4.25 7.40
C THR A 324 -7.17 -3.20 7.84
N LEU A 325 -6.74 -3.31 9.10
CA LEU A 325 -5.62 -2.53 9.62
C LEU A 325 -4.91 -3.33 10.72
N ASN A 326 -3.61 -3.53 10.57
CA ASN A 326 -2.75 -4.24 11.52
C ASN A 326 -3.22 -5.68 11.80
N GLY A 327 -3.72 -6.37 10.76
CA GLY A 327 -4.19 -7.75 10.85
C GLY A 327 -5.46 -7.90 11.70
N LEU A 328 -6.24 -6.83 11.80
CA LEU A 328 -7.59 -6.76 12.36
C LEU A 328 -8.54 -6.24 11.29
N MET A 329 -9.74 -6.82 11.23
CA MET A 329 -10.81 -6.36 10.35
C MET A 329 -11.71 -5.39 11.11
N TYR A 330 -12.05 -4.27 10.48
CA TYR A 330 -12.90 -3.21 10.99
C TYR A 330 -14.16 -3.11 10.13
N PHE A 331 -15.30 -2.95 10.81
CA PHE A 331 -16.59 -2.70 10.20
C PHE A 331 -16.94 -1.23 10.36
N ILE A 332 -17.09 -0.52 9.25
CA ILE A 332 -17.38 0.91 9.21
C ILE A 332 -18.87 1.10 8.91
N ARG A 333 -19.48 1.99 9.69
CA ARG A 333 -20.88 2.43 9.56
C ARG A 333 -20.98 3.74 8.79
#